data_AF-A0AAE0PR00-F1
#
_entry.id   AF-A0AAE0PR00-F1
#
_cell.length_a   1.000
_cell.length_b   1.000
_cell.length_c   1.000
_cell.angle_alpha   90.00
_cell.angle_beta   90.00
_cell.angle_gamma   90.00
#
_symmetry.space_group_name_H-M   'P 1'
#
loop_
_entity.id
_entity.type
_entity.pdbx_description
1 polymer ?
#
loop_
_entity_poly.entity_id
_entity_poly.type
_entity_poly.pdbx_seq_one_letter_code
_entity_poly.pdbx_strand_id
1 'polypeptide(L)'
;MAKVDDSLYEFLTCQHDVRIACNLSMEECVLVVGKLVGGSSDLHSLPVLMAPVGTHYQYKRHLSTTSNSQTPNSTMAKTKELSKDTRNKIVDLHQAGKTISAIGKQLGVKKSTVGAIIRKWKTYKTTDNLPRSGAPRKISPRGVKMITRTVSKNPRTTRGDLVNDQQRAGTKVTKATISNTLRRQGFKSCSARRVPLLKPVHVRARLKFAREHLDYPEEDWENVIWSDETKIELFGKNSTCRVWRRKNAELHPKNTIPTVKHGGGNIMLWGCFSAKGPGRLIRVKERMNGAMYREILSKNLFQSARALKMKRGWVFQHDNDPKHTVRATKEWLRKKHFKVLEWPSQSPDLNPIENLWRELKIRVAQRQPQNITALEEICMEEWAKLCKNLVATYRKRLTSVIANKGLYKCGVSDEGCAALTSALRSNPSHLRDLDLSWNNLGDSGKKLLSALKDDEHYKLQTLIDLRSL
;
A
#
# COMPACT_ATOMS: atom_id res chain seq x y z
N MET A 1 17.53 40.48 -8.06
CA MET A 1 17.42 39.07 -7.61
C MET A 1 16.48 39.02 -6.41
N ALA A 2 15.18 38.86 -6.65
CA ALA A 2 14.19 38.75 -5.57
C ALA A 2 14.00 37.27 -5.22
N LYS A 3 14.16 36.94 -3.94
CA LYS A 3 13.91 35.60 -3.37
C LYS A 3 12.44 35.25 -3.58
N VAL A 4 12.18 34.18 -4.32
CA VAL A 4 10.86 33.54 -4.36
C VAL A 4 10.64 32.91 -2.99
N ASP A 5 9.56 33.33 -2.34
CA ASP A 5 9.16 32.93 -0.99
C ASP A 5 8.81 31.42 -0.96
N ASP A 6 9.50 30.65 -0.11
CA ASP A 6 9.34 29.19 0.04
C ASP A 6 7.90 28.79 0.43
N SER A 7 7.13 29.72 0.98
CA SER A 7 5.70 29.54 1.29
C SER A 7 4.83 29.37 0.02
N LEU A 8 5.18 30.03 -1.09
CA LEU A 8 4.48 29.91 -2.38
C LEU A 8 4.81 28.57 -3.07
N TYR A 9 6.01 28.03 -2.84
CA TYR A 9 6.43 26.72 -3.34
C TYR A 9 5.80 25.57 -2.53
N GLU A 10 5.64 25.73 -1.20
CA GLU A 10 4.85 24.81 -0.36
C GLU A 10 3.34 24.87 -0.66
N PHE A 11 2.80 26.05 -1.00
CA PHE A 11 1.39 26.20 -1.38
C PHE A 11 1.09 25.56 -2.75
N LEU A 12 1.99 25.71 -3.73
CA LEU A 12 1.86 25.08 -5.05
C LEU A 12 2.07 23.56 -5.02
N THR A 13 2.89 23.03 -4.10
CA THR A 13 3.09 21.57 -3.95
C THR A 13 1.92 20.88 -3.24
N CYS A 14 1.30 21.54 -2.26
CA CYS A 14 0.06 21.05 -1.64
C CYS A 14 -1.14 21.13 -2.62
N GLN A 15 -1.20 22.16 -3.47
CA GLN A 15 -2.19 22.23 -4.56
C GLN A 15 -1.89 21.30 -5.74
N HIS A 16 -0.65 20.84 -5.92
CA HIS A 16 -0.33 19.88 -6.98
C HIS A 16 -0.97 18.52 -6.72
N ASP A 17 -1.06 18.09 -5.45
CA ASP A 17 -1.75 16.86 -5.06
C ASP A 17 -3.28 16.93 -5.27
N VAL A 18 -3.89 18.13 -5.23
CA VAL A 18 -5.32 18.33 -5.51
C VAL A 18 -5.60 18.50 -7.01
N ARG A 19 -4.74 19.24 -7.74
CA ARG A 19 -4.76 19.29 -9.23
C ARG A 19 -4.57 17.92 -9.86
N ILE A 20 -3.96 16.99 -9.12
CA ILE A 20 -3.74 15.63 -9.58
C ILE A 20 -5.04 14.80 -9.57
N ALA A 21 -6.09 15.18 -8.83
CA ALA A 21 -7.32 14.39 -8.72
C ALA A 21 -8.46 14.84 -9.65
N CYS A 22 -8.55 16.12 -10.03
CA CYS A 22 -9.70 16.64 -10.78
C CYS A 22 -9.25 17.53 -11.94
N ASN A 23 -9.64 17.18 -13.16
CA ASN A 23 -9.39 17.92 -14.41
C ASN A 23 -10.16 19.27 -14.40
N LEU A 24 -9.75 20.27 -13.60
CA LEU A 24 -10.39 21.59 -13.53
C LEU A 24 -9.65 22.63 -14.40
N SER A 25 -10.42 23.49 -15.06
CA SER A 25 -9.93 24.66 -15.81
C SER A 25 -9.45 25.79 -14.88
N MET A 26 -8.71 26.76 -15.45
CA MET A 26 -8.08 27.83 -14.67
C MET A 26 -9.10 28.81 -14.07
N GLU A 27 -10.27 28.99 -14.70
CA GLU A 27 -11.37 29.83 -14.21
C GLU A 27 -12.12 29.20 -13.04
N GLU A 28 -12.24 27.86 -13.02
CA GLU A 28 -12.85 27.09 -11.92
C GLU A 28 -11.99 27.11 -10.65
N CYS A 29 -10.66 27.26 -10.78
CA CYS A 29 -9.77 27.45 -9.64
C CYS A 29 -10.02 28.77 -8.89
N VAL A 30 -10.45 29.84 -9.57
CA VAL A 30 -10.70 31.16 -8.95
C VAL A 30 -11.96 31.14 -8.09
N LEU A 31 -13.00 30.44 -8.53
CA LEU A 31 -14.28 30.28 -7.81
C LEU A 31 -14.16 29.42 -6.53
N VAL A 32 -13.31 28.38 -6.56
CA VAL A 32 -13.06 27.52 -5.38
C VAL A 32 -12.22 28.21 -4.32
N VAL A 33 -11.28 29.08 -4.74
CA VAL A 33 -10.48 29.88 -3.81
C VAL A 33 -11.32 30.98 -3.15
N GLY A 34 -12.25 31.59 -3.88
CA GLY A 34 -13.16 32.62 -3.35
C GLY A 34 -14.16 32.13 -2.28
N LYS A 35 -14.43 30.83 -2.18
CA LYS A 35 -15.32 30.26 -1.15
C LYS A 35 -14.61 29.67 0.07
N LEU A 36 -13.28 29.45 0.01
CA LEU A 36 -12.49 28.95 1.14
C LEU A 36 -11.85 30.06 1.97
N VAL A 37 -11.72 31.26 1.42
CA VAL A 37 -11.36 32.46 2.16
C VAL A 37 -12.65 33.22 2.41
N GLY A 38 -13.33 32.91 3.52
CA GLY A 38 -14.41 33.75 4.00
C GLY A 38 -13.87 35.16 4.24
N GLY A 39 -14.26 36.09 3.38
CA GLY A 39 -13.86 37.49 3.44
C GLY A 39 -14.84 38.33 2.65
N SER A 40 -15.92 38.71 3.32
CA SER A 40 -16.77 39.84 2.95
C SER A 40 -15.91 41.05 2.59
N SER A 41 -16.33 41.75 1.56
CA SER A 41 -16.07 43.15 1.32
C SER A 41 -16.15 44.00 2.61
N ASP A 42 -15.24 44.98 2.67
CA ASP A 42 -15.27 46.24 3.41
C ASP A 42 -14.27 46.51 4.56
N LEU A 43 -13.79 47.75 4.49
CA LEU A 43 -12.70 48.42 5.18
C LEU A 43 -12.97 48.75 6.67
N HIS A 44 -11.86 49.05 7.35
CA HIS A 44 -11.68 49.85 8.58
C HIS A 44 -11.73 49.16 9.97
N SER A 45 -10.72 49.54 10.77
CA SER A 45 -10.60 49.55 12.25
C SER A 45 -9.82 48.41 12.96
N LEU A 46 -8.58 48.72 13.34
CA LEU A 46 -7.82 48.23 14.51
C LEU A 46 -8.60 48.50 15.85
N PRO A 47 -8.22 48.00 17.07
CA PRO A 47 -6.83 47.79 17.56
C PRO A 47 -6.52 46.65 18.60
N VAL A 48 -5.21 46.36 18.66
CA VAL A 48 -4.29 46.16 19.82
C VAL A 48 -4.88 46.01 21.24
N LEU A 49 -4.38 45.02 21.99
CA LEU A 49 -4.03 45.20 23.42
C LEU A 49 -2.99 44.18 23.92
N MET A 50 -1.90 44.72 24.47
CA MET A 50 -0.82 44.06 25.19
C MET A 50 -1.13 43.90 26.69
N ALA A 51 -0.28 43.09 27.34
CA ALA A 51 0.34 43.30 28.67
C ALA A 51 -0.10 42.35 29.84
N PRO A 52 0.63 42.29 30.99
CA PRO A 52 1.46 41.12 31.40
C PRO A 52 1.43 40.82 32.93
N VAL A 53 2.50 40.17 33.46
CA VAL A 53 2.99 40.08 34.88
C VAL A 53 2.45 38.90 35.71
N GLY A 54 3.29 37.95 36.13
CA GLY A 54 4.08 37.91 37.38
C GLY A 54 3.65 36.63 38.15
N THR A 55 4.40 35.94 39.02
CA THR A 55 5.54 36.25 39.88
C THR A 55 6.25 34.95 40.30
N HIS A 56 7.52 35.11 40.68
CA HIS A 56 8.36 34.16 41.41
C HIS A 56 7.70 33.49 42.62
N TYR A 57 8.07 32.22 42.88
CA TYR A 57 8.39 31.75 44.23
C TYR A 57 9.57 30.77 44.18
N GLN A 58 10.69 31.16 44.77
CA GLN A 58 11.75 30.26 45.23
C GLN A 58 11.35 29.69 46.59
N TYR A 59 11.68 28.44 46.88
CA TYR A 59 11.98 28.02 48.25
C TYR A 59 13.16 27.05 48.28
N LYS A 60 14.13 27.41 49.13
CA LYS A 60 15.36 26.67 49.45
C LYS A 60 15.07 25.52 50.43
N ARG A 61 15.87 24.45 50.25
CA ARG A 61 16.42 23.48 51.22
C ARG A 61 15.76 23.34 52.60
N HIS A 62 15.62 22.10 53.06
CA HIS A 62 16.30 21.63 54.28
C HIS A 62 16.60 20.12 54.20
N LEU A 63 17.85 19.77 54.53
CA LEU A 63 18.35 18.43 54.80
C LEU A 63 18.17 18.19 56.31
N SER A 64 17.58 17.06 56.70
CA SER A 64 17.69 16.52 58.05
C SER A 64 17.73 15.01 57.99
N THR A 65 18.85 14.46 58.47
CA THR A 65 19.12 13.05 58.78
C THR A 65 18.43 12.66 60.08
N THR A 66 17.73 11.52 60.12
CA THR A 66 17.51 10.74 61.36
C THR A 66 17.12 9.29 61.05
N SER A 67 17.98 8.38 61.53
CA SER A 67 17.74 7.07 62.16
C SER A 67 16.57 6.16 61.74
N ASN A 68 17.00 4.97 61.30
CA ASN A 68 16.38 3.65 61.38
C ASN A 68 15.31 3.42 62.49
N SER A 69 14.12 2.97 62.08
CA SER A 69 13.35 1.96 62.83
C SER A 69 12.50 1.16 61.85
N GLN A 70 12.82 -0.12 61.70
CA GLN A 70 12.03 -1.10 60.94
C GLN A 70 10.73 -1.39 61.68
N THR A 71 9.59 -1.06 61.06
CA THR A 71 8.28 -1.61 61.43
C THR A 71 7.87 -2.69 60.41
N PRO A 72 7.30 -3.83 60.84
CA PRO A 72 7.01 -4.95 59.97
C PRO A 72 5.89 -4.62 58.97
N ASN A 73 6.11 -5.08 57.73
CA ASN A 73 5.20 -4.99 56.59
C ASN A 73 3.78 -5.47 56.95
N SER A 74 2.84 -4.54 57.13
CA SER A 74 1.42 -4.85 56.91
C SER A 74 1.20 -4.90 55.39
N THR A 75 0.92 -6.09 54.87
CA THR A 75 0.48 -6.26 53.49
C THR A 75 -0.91 -5.65 53.37
N MET A 76 -1.00 -4.41 52.86
CA MET A 76 -2.29 -3.83 52.50
C MET A 76 -2.96 -4.70 51.43
N ALA A 77 -4.00 -5.44 51.83
CA ALA A 77 -4.86 -6.17 50.92
C ALA A 77 -5.42 -5.18 49.88
N LYS A 78 -5.18 -5.45 48.58
CA LYS A 78 -5.77 -4.67 47.48
C LYS A 78 -7.28 -4.66 47.64
N THR A 79 -7.88 -3.48 47.71
CA THR A 79 -9.32 -3.29 47.87
C THR A 79 -10.05 -3.94 46.70
N LYS A 80 -10.82 -5.01 46.95
CA LYS A 80 -11.56 -5.74 45.93
C LYS A 80 -12.66 -4.83 45.36
N GLU A 81 -12.68 -4.65 44.04
CA GLU A 81 -13.71 -3.86 43.36
C GLU A 81 -15.09 -4.55 43.46
N LEU A 82 -16.16 -3.74 43.56
CA LEU A 82 -17.54 -4.24 43.56
C LEU A 82 -17.90 -4.79 42.17
N SER A 83 -18.62 -5.92 42.14
CA SER A 83 -19.14 -6.49 40.90
C SER A 83 -20.08 -5.53 40.17
N LYS A 84 -20.25 -5.74 38.86
CA LYS A 84 -21.21 -4.96 38.05
C LYS A 84 -22.63 -5.11 38.59
N ASP A 85 -23.04 -6.32 38.97
CA ASP A 85 -24.38 -6.60 39.48
C ASP A 85 -24.67 -5.86 40.79
N THR A 86 -23.69 -5.80 41.70
CA THR A 86 -23.85 -5.05 42.95
C THR A 86 -23.93 -3.55 42.68
N ARG A 87 -23.20 -3.03 41.67
CA ARG A 87 -23.29 -1.61 41.26
C ARG A 87 -24.63 -1.28 40.60
N ASN A 88 -25.19 -2.20 39.80
CA ASN A 88 -26.53 -2.06 39.22
C ASN A 88 -27.60 -2.02 40.31
N LYS A 89 -27.60 -3.01 41.23
CA LYS A 89 -28.53 -3.04 42.36
C LYS A 89 -28.50 -1.77 43.22
N ILE A 90 -27.32 -1.15 43.39
CA ILE A 90 -27.20 0.14 44.08
C ILE A 90 -27.95 1.26 43.34
N VAL A 91 -27.86 1.30 42.01
CA VAL A 91 -28.57 2.29 41.18
C VAL A 91 -30.07 2.03 41.18
N ASP A 92 -30.49 0.77 41.03
CA ASP A 92 -31.91 0.40 41.02
C ASP A 92 -32.60 0.78 42.34
N LEU A 93 -31.97 0.47 43.48
CA LEU A 93 -32.49 0.84 44.81
C LEU A 93 -32.50 2.35 45.03
N HIS A 94 -31.58 3.09 44.42
CA HIS A 94 -31.58 4.55 44.46
C HIS A 94 -32.70 5.15 43.62
N GLN A 95 -32.97 4.59 42.43
CA GLN A 95 -34.10 4.98 41.58
C GLN A 95 -35.45 4.65 42.25
N ALA A 96 -35.52 3.56 43.01
CA ALA A 96 -36.67 3.20 43.85
C ALA A 96 -36.83 4.08 45.12
N GLY A 97 -36.09 5.18 45.23
CA GLY A 97 -36.24 6.17 46.30
C GLY A 97 -35.57 5.81 47.64
N LYS A 98 -34.79 4.72 47.73
CA LYS A 98 -34.12 4.37 48.99
C LYS A 98 -32.97 5.33 49.31
N THR A 99 -32.79 5.63 50.59
CA THR A 99 -31.69 6.47 51.07
C THR A 99 -30.36 5.73 50.97
N ILE A 100 -29.26 6.48 50.77
CA ILE A 100 -27.89 5.93 50.63
C ILE A 100 -27.52 5.04 51.83
N SER A 101 -27.98 5.41 53.03
CA SER A 101 -27.72 4.64 54.25
C SER A 101 -28.47 3.31 54.27
N ALA A 102 -29.74 3.30 53.83
CA ALA A 102 -30.54 2.09 53.73
C ALA A 102 -29.98 1.12 52.68
N ILE A 103 -29.53 1.64 51.53
CA ILE A 103 -28.90 0.85 50.47
C ILE A 103 -27.60 0.20 50.96
N GLY A 104 -26.76 0.96 51.68
CA GLY A 104 -25.52 0.45 52.25
C GLY A 104 -25.75 -0.67 53.26
N LYS A 105 -26.75 -0.53 54.15
CA LYS A 105 -27.13 -1.55 55.13
C LYS A 105 -27.70 -2.80 54.46
N GLN A 106 -28.53 -2.65 53.42
CA GLN A 106 -29.16 -3.76 52.70
C GLN A 106 -28.14 -4.59 51.91
N LEU A 107 -27.13 -3.96 51.30
CA LEU A 107 -26.17 -4.64 50.41
C LEU A 107 -24.82 -4.95 51.08
N GLY A 108 -24.64 -4.61 52.36
CA GLY A 108 -23.36 -4.79 53.06
C GLY A 108 -22.22 -3.92 52.50
N VAL A 109 -22.55 -2.79 51.88
CA VAL A 109 -21.59 -1.88 51.23
C VAL A 109 -21.46 -0.58 52.03
N LYS A 110 -20.23 -0.09 52.21
CA LYS A 110 -19.97 1.19 52.90
C LYS A 110 -20.77 2.33 52.26
N LYS A 111 -21.42 3.16 53.09
CA LYS A 111 -22.22 4.34 52.67
C LYS A 111 -21.46 5.26 51.70
N SER A 112 -20.16 5.45 51.92
CA SER A 112 -19.29 6.26 51.04
C SER A 112 -19.17 5.68 49.63
N THR A 113 -19.08 4.35 49.50
CA THR A 113 -19.00 3.65 48.22
C THR A 113 -20.33 3.71 47.46
N VAL A 114 -21.45 3.52 48.15
CA VAL A 114 -22.80 3.69 47.60
C VAL A 114 -22.96 5.12 47.06
N GLY A 115 -22.57 6.13 47.85
CA GLY A 115 -22.61 7.54 47.44
C GLY A 115 -21.67 7.86 46.26
N ALA A 116 -20.50 7.23 46.16
CA ALA A 116 -19.60 7.40 45.02
C ALA A 116 -20.17 6.80 43.73
N ILE A 117 -20.79 5.62 43.81
CA ILE A 117 -21.45 4.97 42.67
C ILE A 117 -22.63 5.80 42.18
N ILE A 118 -23.48 6.28 43.08
CA ILE A 118 -24.64 7.13 42.74
C ILE A 118 -24.18 8.44 42.10
N ARG A 119 -23.17 9.12 42.65
CA ARG A 119 -22.62 10.35 42.03
C ARG A 119 -22.09 10.07 40.62
N LYS A 120 -21.30 9.00 40.43
CA LYS A 120 -20.81 8.59 39.11
C LYS A 120 -21.96 8.31 38.14
N TRP A 121 -22.98 7.58 38.58
CA TRP A 121 -24.15 7.29 37.76
C TRP A 121 -24.95 8.56 37.41
N LYS A 122 -25.12 9.50 38.35
CA LYS A 122 -25.77 10.79 38.06
C LYS A 122 -25.03 11.58 36.97
N THR A 123 -23.69 11.59 37.01
CA THR A 123 -22.85 12.33 36.05
C THR A 123 -22.71 11.64 34.69
N TYR A 124 -22.40 10.34 34.67
CA TYR A 124 -22.01 9.61 33.46
C TYR A 124 -23.06 8.59 32.98
N LYS A 125 -24.17 8.44 33.71
CA LYS A 125 -25.27 7.49 33.43
C LYS A 125 -24.81 6.04 33.25
N THR A 126 -23.68 5.66 33.87
CA THR A 126 -23.12 4.31 33.79
C THR A 126 -22.73 3.76 35.16
N THR A 127 -22.94 2.46 35.34
CA THR A 127 -22.45 1.69 36.48
C THR A 127 -21.07 1.08 36.22
N ASP A 128 -20.64 1.02 34.95
CA ASP A 128 -19.35 0.45 34.55
C ASP A 128 -18.16 1.26 35.09
N ASN A 129 -17.01 0.60 35.21
CA ASN A 129 -15.80 1.29 35.64
C ASN A 129 -15.33 2.18 34.49
N LEU A 130 -15.11 3.45 34.80
CA LEU A 130 -14.53 4.38 33.82
C LEU A 130 -13.06 4.00 33.57
N PRO A 131 -12.54 4.25 32.36
CA PRO A 131 -11.13 4.10 32.09
C PRO A 131 -10.32 4.89 33.11
N ARG A 132 -9.39 4.23 33.79
CA ARG A 132 -8.48 4.93 34.70
C ARG A 132 -7.56 5.83 33.87
N SER A 133 -7.28 7.01 34.40
CA SER A 133 -6.22 7.86 33.87
C SER A 133 -4.91 7.07 33.88
N GLY A 134 -4.44 6.69 32.69
CA GLY A 134 -3.15 6.02 32.55
C GLY A 134 -2.00 6.98 32.85
N ALA A 135 -0.79 6.43 32.98
CA ALA A 135 0.41 7.25 33.11
C ALA A 135 0.52 8.26 31.95
N PRO A 136 0.93 9.50 32.20
CA PRO A 136 1.10 10.50 31.16
C PRO A 136 2.09 10.01 30.11
N ARG A 137 1.82 10.35 28.84
CA ARG A 137 2.65 9.91 27.73
C ARG A 137 3.99 10.62 27.77
N LYS A 138 5.07 9.88 27.56
CA LYS A 138 6.44 10.44 27.50
C LYS A 138 6.66 11.42 26.35
N ILE A 139 5.96 11.23 25.22
CA ILE A 139 6.08 12.10 24.05
C ILE A 139 4.93 13.10 24.08
N SER A 140 5.28 14.39 24.04
CA SER A 140 4.31 15.49 23.98
C SER A 140 3.54 15.51 22.65
N PRO A 141 2.36 16.14 22.58
CA PRO A 141 1.62 16.29 21.32
C PRO A 141 2.44 16.95 20.20
N ARG A 142 3.26 17.95 20.55
CA ARG A 142 4.22 18.58 19.61
C ARG A 142 5.26 17.59 19.10
N GLY A 143 5.79 16.76 19.99
CA GLY A 143 6.71 15.68 19.64
C GLY A 143 6.08 14.64 18.71
N VAL A 144 4.80 14.29 18.89
CA VAL A 144 4.08 13.40 17.98
C VAL A 144 3.96 14.02 16.59
N LYS A 145 3.52 15.30 16.50
CA LYS A 145 3.42 16.01 15.21
C LYS A 145 4.76 16.08 14.48
N MET A 146 5.86 16.32 15.20
CA MET A 146 7.20 16.32 14.64
C MET A 146 7.55 14.95 14.02
N ILE A 147 7.34 13.86 14.77
CA ILE A 147 7.59 12.50 14.28
C ILE A 147 6.76 12.21 13.02
N THR A 148 5.46 12.52 13.05
CA THR A 148 4.55 12.28 11.93
C THR A 148 4.99 13.06 10.69
N ARG A 149 5.37 14.34 10.84
CA ARG A 149 5.87 15.17 9.73
C ARG A 149 7.18 14.63 9.14
N THR A 150 8.14 14.27 9.99
CA THR A 150 9.44 13.74 9.56
C THR A 150 9.27 12.44 8.76
N VAL A 151 8.45 11.51 9.25
CA VAL A 151 8.21 10.23 8.56
C VAL A 151 7.39 10.42 7.28
N SER A 152 6.46 11.38 7.24
CA SER A 152 5.70 11.66 6.03
C SER A 152 6.57 12.27 4.93
N LYS A 153 7.47 13.20 5.30
CA LYS A 153 8.42 13.84 4.36
C LYS A 153 9.52 12.87 3.91
N ASN A 154 10.00 12.03 4.81
CA ASN A 154 11.03 11.03 4.52
C ASN A 154 10.65 9.66 5.12
N PRO A 155 9.91 8.82 4.38
CA PRO A 155 9.47 7.51 4.86
C PRO A 155 10.61 6.51 5.18
N ARG A 156 11.86 6.84 4.81
CA ARG A 156 13.05 6.04 5.11
C ARG A 156 13.70 6.39 6.44
N THR A 157 13.24 7.44 7.13
CA THR A 157 13.78 7.83 8.44
C THR A 157 13.72 6.67 9.42
N THR A 158 14.84 6.38 10.09
CA THR A 158 14.91 5.24 10.99
C THR A 158 14.31 5.58 12.35
N ARG A 159 13.95 4.53 13.10
CA ARG A 159 13.55 4.70 14.51
C ARG A 159 14.66 5.31 15.37
N GLY A 160 15.93 5.11 14.99
CA GLY A 160 17.08 5.71 15.68
C GLY A 160 17.11 7.22 15.48
N ASP A 161 16.92 7.68 14.25
CA ASP A 161 16.89 9.11 13.91
C ASP A 161 15.77 9.82 14.67
N LEU A 162 14.57 9.24 14.71
CA LEU A 162 13.44 9.80 15.47
C LEU A 162 13.67 9.84 16.99
N VAL A 163 14.44 8.88 17.54
CA VAL A 163 14.86 8.94 18.94
C VAL A 163 15.83 10.11 19.15
N ASN A 164 16.78 10.31 18.23
CA ASN A 164 17.73 11.41 18.30
C ASN A 164 17.04 12.77 18.16
N ASP A 165 16.07 12.90 17.25
CA ASP A 165 15.27 14.11 17.07
C ASP A 165 14.49 14.46 18.34
N GLN A 166 13.90 13.45 19.00
CA GLN A 166 13.22 13.68 20.27
C GLN A 166 14.16 14.01 21.41
N GLN A 167 15.34 13.39 21.44
CA GLN A 167 16.38 13.71 22.42
C GLN A 167 16.84 15.17 22.26
N ARG A 168 17.02 15.66 21.02
CA ARG A 168 17.33 17.08 20.72
C ARG A 168 16.20 18.01 21.15
N ALA A 169 14.95 17.58 21.02
CA ALA A 169 13.78 18.29 21.52
C ALA A 169 13.58 18.18 23.05
N GLY A 170 14.57 17.66 23.79
CA GLY A 170 14.56 17.55 25.25
C GLY A 170 13.79 16.34 25.80
N THR A 171 13.37 15.40 24.95
CA THR A 171 12.54 14.25 25.34
C THR A 171 13.29 12.92 25.13
N LYS A 172 13.73 12.29 26.21
CA LYS A 172 14.42 10.98 26.15
C LYS A 172 13.44 9.83 25.97
N VAL A 173 13.53 9.13 24.83
CA VAL A 173 12.63 8.04 24.45
C VAL A 173 13.37 6.83 23.89
N THR A 174 12.71 5.67 23.93
CA THR A 174 13.24 4.43 23.36
C THR A 174 12.67 4.18 21.96
N LYS A 175 13.37 3.36 21.16
CA LYS A 175 12.88 2.91 19.82
C LYS A 175 11.49 2.26 19.89
N ALA A 176 11.18 1.56 20.98
CA ALA A 176 9.86 0.96 21.23
C ALA A 176 8.77 2.03 21.41
N THR A 177 9.07 3.10 22.15
CA THR A 177 8.16 4.23 22.36
C THR A 177 7.83 4.95 21.04
N ILE A 178 8.84 5.15 20.19
CA ILE A 178 8.65 5.67 18.83
C ILE A 178 7.78 4.73 17.99
N SER A 179 8.06 3.43 18.00
CA SER A 179 7.28 2.44 17.24
C SER A 179 5.82 2.40 17.63
N ASN A 180 5.52 2.45 18.93
CA ASN A 180 4.13 2.49 19.43
C ASN A 180 3.43 3.82 19.09
N THR A 181 4.18 4.91 19.01
CA THR A 181 3.66 6.21 18.59
C THR A 181 3.32 6.21 17.11
N LEU A 182 4.23 5.71 16.26
CA LEU A 182 4.00 5.56 14.82
C LEU A 182 2.78 4.67 14.51
N ARG A 183 2.67 3.50 15.15
CA ARG A 183 1.51 2.61 14.98
C ARG A 183 0.19 3.28 15.38
N ARG A 184 0.17 4.06 16.47
CA ARG A 184 -1.02 4.81 16.90
C ARG A 184 -1.39 5.94 15.94
N GLN A 185 -0.44 6.42 15.14
CA GLN A 185 -0.67 7.42 14.09
C GLN A 185 -0.95 6.77 12.72
N GLY A 186 -1.14 5.44 12.67
CA GLY A 186 -1.44 4.71 11.42
C GLY A 186 -0.22 4.22 10.64
N PHE A 187 1.00 4.59 11.02
CA PHE A 187 2.20 4.17 10.28
C PHE A 187 2.55 2.71 10.55
N LYS A 188 2.80 1.96 9.48
CA LYS A 188 3.27 0.58 9.49
C LYS A 188 4.67 0.46 8.90
N SER A 189 5.49 -0.39 9.51
CA SER A 189 6.80 -0.74 8.98
C SER A 189 6.62 -1.76 7.86
N CYS A 190 7.01 -1.40 6.64
CA CYS A 190 6.92 -2.29 5.47
C CYS A 190 8.23 -2.27 4.69
N SER A 191 8.52 -3.36 3.99
CA SER A 191 9.63 -3.38 3.02
C SER A 191 9.29 -2.47 1.84
N ALA A 192 10.22 -1.59 1.47
CA ALA A 192 10.07 -0.76 0.27
C ALA A 192 9.92 -1.66 -0.97
N ARG A 193 8.92 -1.37 -1.80
CA ARG A 193 8.69 -2.11 -3.05
C ARG A 193 9.77 -1.75 -4.06
N ARG A 194 10.29 -2.74 -4.78
CA ARG A 194 11.17 -2.51 -5.93
C ARG A 194 10.29 -2.25 -7.15
N VAL A 195 10.40 -1.06 -7.73
CA VAL A 195 9.72 -0.66 -8.96
C VAL A 195 10.76 -0.20 -9.98
N PRO A 196 10.54 -0.42 -11.29
CA PRO A 196 11.40 0.16 -12.31
C PRO A 196 11.47 1.69 -12.19
N LEU A 197 12.65 2.26 -12.37
CA LEU A 197 12.82 3.71 -12.32
C LEU A 197 12.31 4.34 -13.63
N LEU A 198 11.06 4.79 -13.63
CA LEU A 198 10.44 5.42 -14.78
C LEU A 198 10.86 6.89 -14.90
N LYS A 199 11.52 7.24 -16.01
CA LYS A 199 11.72 8.63 -16.43
C LYS A 199 10.40 9.25 -16.93
N PRO A 200 10.23 10.59 -16.91
CA PRO A 200 9.02 11.25 -17.41
C PRO A 200 8.64 10.89 -18.85
N VAL A 201 9.63 10.60 -19.71
CA VAL A 201 9.40 10.11 -21.08
C VAL A 201 8.67 8.76 -21.12
N HIS A 202 9.01 7.84 -20.21
CA HIS A 202 8.37 6.52 -20.13
C HIS A 202 6.93 6.67 -19.65
N VAL A 203 6.68 7.55 -18.67
CA VAL A 203 5.34 7.84 -18.14
C VAL A 203 4.43 8.40 -19.25
N ARG A 204 4.93 9.36 -20.05
CA ARG A 204 4.17 9.91 -21.20
C ARG A 204 3.87 8.85 -22.25
N ALA A 205 4.85 8.03 -22.62
CA ALA A 205 4.66 6.96 -23.60
C ALA A 205 3.64 5.91 -23.13
N ARG A 206 3.68 5.54 -21.84
CA ARG A 206 2.70 4.63 -21.23
C ARG A 206 1.28 5.20 -21.26
N LEU A 207 1.13 6.48 -20.94
CA LEU A 207 -0.17 7.15 -20.99
C LEU A 207 -0.72 7.26 -22.42
N LYS A 208 0.15 7.61 -23.38
CA LYS A 208 -0.20 7.64 -24.80
C LYS A 208 -0.73 6.29 -25.25
N PHE A 209 0.06 5.23 -25.04
CA PHE A 209 -0.33 3.86 -25.37
C PHE A 209 -1.66 3.46 -24.74
N ALA A 210 -1.83 3.72 -23.42
CA ALA A 210 -3.04 3.32 -22.72
C ALA A 210 -4.29 4.05 -23.21
N ARG A 211 -4.19 5.33 -23.58
CA ARG A 211 -5.32 6.12 -24.11
C ARG A 211 -5.69 5.70 -25.52
N GLU A 212 -4.71 5.54 -26.40
CA GLU A 212 -4.94 5.17 -27.80
C GLU A 212 -5.57 3.79 -27.96
N HIS A 213 -5.28 2.88 -27.03
CA HIS A 213 -5.76 1.51 -27.11
C HIS A 213 -6.90 1.20 -26.11
N LEU A 214 -7.45 2.20 -25.42
CA LEU A 214 -8.51 1.99 -24.42
C LEU A 214 -9.83 1.53 -25.05
N ASP A 215 -10.11 2.04 -26.26
CA ASP A 215 -11.33 1.79 -27.01
C ASP A 215 -11.19 0.63 -28.00
N TYR A 216 -10.05 -0.07 -27.98
CA TYR A 216 -9.85 -1.24 -28.82
C TYR A 216 -10.81 -2.37 -28.39
N PRO A 217 -11.58 -2.94 -29.33
CA PRO A 217 -12.40 -4.12 -29.09
C PRO A 217 -11.59 -5.29 -28.51
N GLU A 218 -12.24 -6.14 -27.72
CA GLU A 218 -11.59 -7.33 -27.14
C GLU A 218 -11.04 -8.27 -28.24
N GLU A 219 -11.75 -8.37 -29.36
CA GLU A 219 -11.34 -9.17 -30.52
C GLU A 219 -10.00 -8.76 -31.12
N ASP A 220 -9.66 -7.47 -31.06
CA ASP A 220 -8.37 -6.97 -31.55
C ASP A 220 -7.24 -7.44 -30.63
N TRP A 221 -7.47 -7.42 -29.31
CA TRP A 221 -6.53 -7.97 -28.33
C TRP A 221 -6.38 -9.48 -28.45
N GLU A 222 -7.47 -10.20 -28.76
CA GLU A 222 -7.41 -11.64 -29.03
C GLU A 222 -6.56 -11.97 -30.26
N ASN A 223 -6.44 -11.04 -31.20
CA ASN A 223 -5.63 -11.17 -32.40
C ASN A 223 -4.17 -10.70 -32.23
N VAL A 224 -3.72 -10.45 -30.98
CA VAL A 224 -2.34 -10.13 -30.64
C VAL A 224 -1.57 -11.39 -30.21
N ILE A 225 -0.36 -11.56 -30.75
CA ILE A 225 0.63 -12.52 -30.26
C ILE A 225 1.64 -11.77 -29.39
N TRP A 226 1.62 -12.06 -28.10
CA TRP A 226 2.53 -11.54 -27.09
C TRP A 226 3.80 -12.38 -27.06
N SER A 227 4.97 -11.77 -26.94
CA SER A 227 6.24 -12.49 -26.83
C SER A 227 7.18 -11.83 -25.84
N ASP A 228 8.06 -12.63 -25.25
CA ASP A 228 9.08 -12.18 -24.30
C ASP A 228 10.11 -13.29 -24.03
N GLU A 229 11.21 -12.92 -23.35
CA GLU A 229 12.20 -13.85 -22.85
C GLU A 229 12.23 -13.89 -21.32
N THR A 230 12.31 -15.10 -20.75
CA THR A 230 12.54 -15.27 -19.31
C THR A 230 13.73 -16.16 -19.02
N LYS A 231 14.46 -15.80 -17.96
CA LYS A 231 15.44 -16.69 -17.32
C LYS A 231 14.78 -17.49 -16.19
N ILE A 232 15.01 -18.79 -16.16
CA ILE A 232 14.61 -19.68 -15.07
C ILE A 232 15.86 -20.34 -14.49
N GLU A 233 16.06 -20.21 -13.19
CA GLU A 233 17.20 -20.77 -12.45
C GLU A 233 16.83 -22.16 -11.92
N LEU A 234 17.72 -23.15 -12.09
CA LEU A 234 17.50 -24.51 -11.57
C LEU A 234 17.44 -24.52 -10.04
N PHE A 235 18.41 -23.84 -9.42
CA PHE A 235 18.44 -23.55 -7.99
C PHE A 235 18.22 -22.06 -7.80
N GLY A 236 17.00 -21.61 -8.07
CA GLY A 236 16.63 -20.22 -7.83
C GLY A 236 16.86 -19.84 -6.36
N LYS A 237 17.29 -18.60 -6.11
CA LYS A 237 17.20 -18.02 -4.76
C LYS A 237 15.73 -18.00 -4.36
N ASN A 238 15.25 -19.06 -3.71
CA ASN A 238 14.09 -19.04 -2.84
C ASN A 238 14.44 -18.11 -1.68
N SER A 239 14.44 -16.80 -1.97
CA SER A 239 14.63 -15.75 -0.99
C SER A 239 13.56 -15.95 0.07
N THR A 240 13.97 -16.55 1.19
CA THR A 240 13.18 -16.97 2.36
C THR A 240 12.23 -18.15 2.17
N CYS A 241 12.77 -19.37 1.97
CA CYS A 241 12.05 -20.57 2.44
C CYS A 241 12.02 -20.54 3.97
N ARG A 242 10.82 -20.51 4.56
CA ARG A 242 10.65 -20.58 6.01
C ARG A 242 10.57 -22.04 6.43
N VAL A 243 11.52 -22.47 7.26
CA VAL A 243 11.54 -23.81 7.84
C VAL A 243 11.13 -23.72 9.31
N TRP A 244 10.16 -24.52 9.71
CA TRP A 244 9.85 -24.76 11.12
C TRP A 244 10.80 -25.84 11.63
N ARG A 245 11.68 -25.50 12.58
CA ARG A 245 12.68 -26.44 13.14
C ARG A 245 12.79 -26.31 14.65
N ARG A 246 13.11 -27.42 15.32
CA ARG A 246 13.47 -27.41 16.76
C ARG A 246 14.84 -26.76 16.97
N LYS A 247 15.12 -26.32 18.20
CA LYS A 247 16.44 -25.78 18.59
C LYS A 247 17.53 -26.82 18.24
N ASN A 248 18.65 -26.36 17.67
CA ASN A 248 19.81 -27.16 17.21
C ASN A 248 19.60 -28.06 15.97
N ALA A 249 18.44 -28.07 15.31
CA ALA A 249 18.23 -28.86 14.08
C ALA A 249 18.70 -28.14 12.80
N GLU A 250 19.68 -27.24 12.91
CA GLU A 250 19.90 -26.22 11.90
C GLU A 250 20.65 -26.67 10.65
N LEU A 251 21.49 -27.68 10.80
CA LEU A 251 22.29 -28.25 9.72
C LEU A 251 21.65 -29.49 9.10
N HIS A 252 20.48 -29.94 9.58
CA HIS A 252 19.81 -31.10 9.02
C HIS A 252 19.46 -30.84 7.55
N PRO A 253 19.75 -31.77 6.61
CA PRO A 253 19.43 -31.61 5.18
C PRO A 253 17.97 -31.23 4.85
N LYS A 254 17.00 -31.58 5.70
CA LYS A 254 15.59 -31.21 5.57
C LYS A 254 15.32 -29.73 5.93
N ASN A 255 16.25 -29.11 6.65
CA ASN A 255 16.17 -27.74 7.17
C ASN A 255 17.19 -26.80 6.49
N THR A 256 17.99 -27.32 5.56
CA THR A 256 18.96 -26.56 4.78
C THR A 256 18.55 -26.57 3.30
N ILE A 257 18.92 -25.52 2.58
CA ILE A 257 18.77 -25.46 1.13
C ILE A 257 20.17 -25.69 0.57
N PRO A 258 20.40 -26.75 -0.23
CA PRO A 258 21.68 -26.96 -0.88
C PRO A 258 22.06 -25.73 -1.72
N THR A 259 23.25 -25.18 -1.48
CA THR A 259 23.79 -24.05 -2.26
C THR A 259 25.01 -24.54 -3.03
N VAL A 260 25.04 -24.35 -4.34
CA VAL A 260 26.23 -24.64 -5.15
C VAL A 260 27.15 -23.41 -5.19
N LYS A 261 28.47 -23.63 -5.06
CA LYS A 261 29.49 -22.56 -5.07
C LYS A 261 29.56 -21.80 -6.41
N HIS A 262 29.18 -22.44 -7.52
CA HIS A 262 29.02 -21.82 -8.84
C HIS A 262 27.62 -22.13 -9.35
N GLY A 263 26.89 -21.09 -9.76
CA GLY A 263 25.46 -21.10 -10.04
C GLY A 263 24.99 -22.36 -10.76
N GLY A 264 24.04 -23.07 -10.16
CA GLY A 264 23.63 -24.41 -10.59
C GLY A 264 22.80 -24.44 -11.86
N GLY A 265 23.13 -23.62 -12.84
CA GLY A 265 22.48 -23.57 -14.14
C GLY A 265 21.27 -22.65 -14.16
N ASN A 266 21.08 -22.02 -15.31
CA ASN A 266 19.84 -21.38 -15.69
C ASN A 266 19.55 -21.71 -17.16
N ILE A 267 18.29 -21.62 -17.54
CA ILE A 267 17.87 -21.64 -18.93
C ILE A 267 17.27 -20.29 -19.28
N MET A 268 17.58 -19.82 -20.49
CA MET A 268 16.89 -18.71 -21.12
C MET A 268 15.84 -19.29 -22.05
N LEU A 269 14.60 -18.85 -21.90
CA LEU A 269 13.47 -19.29 -22.70
C LEU A 269 12.90 -18.09 -23.45
N TRP A 270 12.67 -18.26 -24.75
CA TRP A 270 11.81 -17.39 -25.55
C TRP A 270 10.45 -18.08 -25.68
N GLY A 271 9.36 -17.34 -25.46
CA GLY A 271 8.02 -17.85 -25.67
C GLY A 271 7.09 -16.81 -26.25
N CYS A 272 5.99 -17.29 -26.82
CA CYS A 272 4.91 -16.44 -27.28
C CYS A 272 3.55 -17.05 -26.93
N PHE A 273 2.52 -16.23 -26.78
CA PHE A 273 1.17 -16.69 -26.52
C PHE A 273 0.13 -15.70 -27.04
N SER A 274 -1.12 -16.16 -27.17
CA SER A 274 -2.28 -15.32 -27.53
C SER A 274 -3.43 -15.59 -26.56
N ALA A 275 -4.56 -14.89 -26.75
CA ALA A 275 -5.80 -15.20 -26.00
C ALA A 275 -6.23 -16.67 -26.15
N LYS A 276 -5.90 -17.30 -27.29
CA LYS A 276 -6.26 -18.68 -27.62
C LYS A 276 -5.39 -19.74 -26.94
N GLY A 277 -4.30 -19.32 -26.30
CA GLY A 277 -3.41 -20.23 -25.57
C GLY A 277 -1.92 -20.01 -25.83
N PRO A 278 -1.09 -20.93 -25.29
CA PRO A 278 0.35 -20.87 -25.38
C PRO A 278 0.82 -21.19 -26.81
N GLY A 279 1.73 -20.37 -27.33
CA GLY A 279 2.47 -20.66 -28.55
C GLY A 279 3.70 -21.52 -28.24
N ARG A 280 4.68 -21.53 -29.15
CA ARG A 280 5.93 -22.28 -28.95
C ARG A 280 6.79 -21.66 -27.85
N LEU A 281 7.47 -22.53 -27.11
CA LEU A 281 8.48 -22.20 -26.10
C LEU A 281 9.82 -22.79 -26.55
N ILE A 282 10.87 -21.98 -26.58
CA ILE A 282 12.17 -22.35 -27.13
C ILE A 282 13.28 -22.00 -26.14
N ARG A 283 14.17 -22.95 -25.87
CA ARG A 283 15.40 -22.69 -25.13
C ARG A 283 16.43 -22.00 -26.00
N VAL A 284 16.96 -20.90 -25.50
CA VAL A 284 18.04 -20.13 -26.11
C VAL A 284 19.33 -20.51 -25.40
N LYS A 285 20.20 -21.24 -26.10
CA LYS A 285 21.44 -21.81 -25.50
C LYS A 285 22.54 -20.75 -25.31
N GLU A 286 22.55 -19.73 -26.14
CA GLU A 286 23.59 -18.68 -26.15
C GLU A 286 23.00 -17.30 -25.88
N ARG A 287 23.87 -16.30 -25.74
CA ARG A 287 23.43 -14.91 -25.62
C ARG A 287 22.73 -14.49 -26.91
N MET A 288 21.43 -14.26 -26.83
CA MET A 288 20.61 -13.89 -27.98
C MET A 288 21.13 -12.60 -28.62
N ASN A 289 21.46 -12.68 -29.91
CA ASN A 289 21.75 -11.54 -30.76
C ASN A 289 20.59 -11.29 -31.76
N GLY A 290 20.64 -10.18 -32.49
CA GLY A 290 19.57 -9.83 -33.44
C GLY A 290 19.38 -10.83 -34.58
N ALA A 291 20.42 -11.55 -35.00
CA ALA A 291 20.31 -12.57 -36.06
C ALA A 291 19.59 -13.82 -35.55
N MET A 292 20.00 -14.34 -34.40
CA MET A 292 19.33 -15.45 -33.71
C MET A 292 17.87 -15.11 -33.41
N TYR A 293 17.59 -13.88 -32.98
CA TYR A 293 16.22 -13.43 -32.74
C TYR A 293 15.35 -13.53 -34.00
N ARG A 294 15.83 -13.02 -35.15
CA ARG A 294 15.12 -13.14 -36.44
C ARG A 294 14.89 -14.61 -36.84
N GLU A 295 15.87 -15.47 -36.58
CA GLU A 295 15.74 -16.91 -36.86
C GLU A 295 14.67 -17.56 -35.97
N ILE A 296 14.67 -17.26 -34.66
CA ILE A 296 13.67 -17.72 -33.71
C ILE A 296 12.28 -17.28 -34.15
N LEU A 297 12.09 -16.01 -34.53
CA LEU A 297 10.81 -15.51 -35.03
C LEU A 297 10.41 -16.22 -36.33
N SER A 298 11.34 -16.35 -37.29
CA SER A 298 11.05 -17.00 -38.57
C SER A 298 10.60 -18.45 -38.42
N LYS A 299 11.21 -19.19 -37.50
CA LYS A 299 10.90 -20.61 -37.27
C LYS A 299 9.65 -20.79 -36.42
N ASN A 300 9.48 -20.00 -35.36
CA ASN A 300 8.52 -20.31 -34.30
C ASN A 300 7.26 -19.46 -34.33
N LEU A 301 7.34 -18.18 -34.74
CA LEU A 301 6.21 -17.26 -34.65
C LEU A 301 5.08 -17.65 -35.61
N PHE A 302 5.40 -17.90 -36.88
CA PHE A 302 4.41 -18.33 -37.88
C PHE A 302 3.80 -19.70 -37.54
N GLN A 303 4.62 -20.63 -37.05
CA GLN A 303 4.14 -21.94 -36.62
C GLN A 303 3.19 -21.82 -35.42
N SER A 304 3.49 -20.93 -34.47
CA SER A 304 2.61 -20.64 -33.33
C SER A 304 1.31 -19.99 -33.78
N ALA A 305 1.36 -19.01 -34.68
CA ALA A 305 0.17 -18.35 -35.23
C ALA A 305 -0.76 -19.34 -35.96
N ARG A 306 -0.19 -20.29 -36.70
CA ARG A 306 -0.94 -21.37 -37.38
C ARG A 306 -1.56 -22.34 -36.37
N ALA A 307 -0.79 -22.80 -35.39
CA ALA A 307 -1.28 -23.71 -34.34
C ALA A 307 -2.42 -23.08 -33.52
N LEU A 308 -2.32 -21.80 -33.21
CA LEU A 308 -3.33 -21.02 -32.48
C LEU A 308 -4.53 -20.61 -33.37
N LYS A 309 -4.52 -20.93 -34.67
CA LYS A 309 -5.58 -20.55 -35.63
C LYS A 309 -5.87 -19.04 -35.60
N MET A 310 -4.82 -18.21 -35.64
CA MET A 310 -4.95 -16.74 -35.60
C MET A 310 -5.68 -16.19 -36.85
N LYS A 311 -6.46 -15.11 -36.68
CA LYS A 311 -7.15 -14.46 -37.81
C LYS A 311 -6.11 -13.78 -38.71
N ARG A 312 -6.48 -13.49 -39.97
CA ARG A 312 -5.63 -12.68 -40.86
C ARG A 312 -5.37 -11.31 -40.22
N GLY A 313 -4.17 -10.76 -40.47
CA GLY A 313 -3.79 -9.45 -39.96
C GLY A 313 -3.52 -9.40 -38.46
N TRP A 314 -3.19 -10.52 -37.83
CA TRP A 314 -2.73 -10.58 -36.43
C TRP A 314 -1.54 -9.65 -36.18
N VAL A 315 -1.45 -9.16 -34.95
CA VAL A 315 -0.47 -8.17 -34.52
C VAL A 315 0.57 -8.86 -33.63
N PHE A 316 1.84 -8.53 -33.83
CA PHE A 316 2.96 -9.04 -33.05
C PHE A 316 3.39 -8.02 -32.00
N GLN A 317 3.49 -8.45 -30.75
CA GLN A 317 4.05 -7.65 -29.67
C GLN A 317 5.41 -8.22 -29.24
N HIS A 318 6.39 -7.31 -29.14
CA HIS A 318 7.69 -7.53 -28.50
C HIS A 318 8.13 -6.24 -27.78
N ASP A 319 9.12 -6.33 -26.90
CA ASP A 319 9.64 -5.16 -26.19
C ASP A 319 10.63 -4.34 -27.05
N ASN A 320 11.05 -3.19 -26.51
CA ASN A 320 12.00 -2.29 -27.17
C ASN A 320 13.47 -2.62 -26.85
N ASP A 321 13.82 -3.88 -26.60
CA ASP A 321 15.21 -4.28 -26.43
C ASP A 321 16.04 -3.84 -27.66
N PRO A 322 17.28 -3.33 -27.49
CA PRO A 322 18.18 -3.05 -28.59
C PRO A 322 18.21 -4.13 -29.69
N LYS A 323 18.17 -5.42 -29.32
CA LYS A 323 18.19 -6.55 -30.28
C LYS A 323 16.95 -6.61 -31.18
N HIS A 324 15.82 -6.07 -30.71
CA HIS A 324 14.56 -5.97 -31.45
C HIS A 324 14.50 -4.72 -32.33
N THR A 325 15.14 -3.64 -31.86
CA THR A 325 15.04 -2.31 -32.47
C THR A 325 16.16 -1.99 -33.47
N VAL A 326 17.19 -2.85 -33.59
CA VAL A 326 18.22 -2.71 -34.62
C VAL A 326 17.61 -2.62 -36.03
N ARG A 327 18.21 -1.78 -36.88
CA ARG A 327 17.74 -1.49 -38.24
C ARG A 327 17.46 -2.75 -39.05
N ALA A 328 18.37 -3.73 -39.01
CA ALA A 328 18.23 -5.00 -39.72
C ALA A 328 16.98 -5.79 -39.27
N THR A 329 16.62 -5.76 -37.98
CA THR A 329 15.43 -6.44 -37.47
C THR A 329 14.16 -5.70 -37.90
N LYS A 330 14.14 -4.36 -37.83
CA LYS A 330 13.01 -3.55 -38.33
C LYS A 330 12.76 -3.75 -39.83
N GLU A 331 13.82 -3.72 -40.63
CA GLU A 331 13.73 -3.96 -42.08
C GLU A 331 13.25 -5.39 -42.40
N TRP A 332 13.72 -6.39 -41.65
CA TRP A 332 13.25 -7.76 -41.77
C TRP A 332 11.77 -7.91 -41.42
N LEU A 333 11.32 -7.28 -40.33
CA LEU A 333 9.91 -7.28 -39.92
C LEU A 333 9.01 -6.66 -40.99
N ARG A 334 9.45 -5.53 -41.58
CA ARG A 334 8.78 -4.88 -42.70
C ARG A 334 8.72 -5.78 -43.93
N LYS A 335 9.83 -6.42 -44.31
CA LYS A 335 9.92 -7.35 -45.47
C LYS A 335 9.02 -8.57 -45.30
N LYS A 336 8.80 -9.03 -44.06
CA LYS A 336 7.91 -10.14 -43.73
C LYS A 336 6.45 -9.71 -43.51
N HIS A 337 6.15 -8.42 -43.71
CA HIS A 337 4.82 -7.83 -43.55
C HIS A 337 4.21 -8.05 -42.15
N PHE A 338 5.02 -8.03 -41.09
CA PHE A 338 4.50 -8.09 -39.73
C PHE A 338 3.87 -6.75 -39.32
N LYS A 339 2.67 -6.81 -38.75
CA LYS A 339 2.09 -5.70 -37.99
C LYS A 339 2.65 -5.75 -36.58
N VAL A 340 3.48 -4.78 -36.20
CA VAL A 340 4.10 -4.73 -34.87
C VAL A 340 3.33 -3.74 -34.01
N LEU A 341 2.97 -4.14 -32.79
CA LEU A 341 2.31 -3.27 -31.82
C LEU A 341 3.29 -2.20 -31.32
N GLU A 342 2.88 -0.92 -31.31
CA GLU A 342 3.66 0.13 -30.66
C GLU A 342 3.76 -0.16 -29.16
N TRP A 343 4.97 -0.20 -28.61
CA TRP A 343 5.18 -0.61 -27.21
C TRP A 343 5.87 0.47 -26.38
N PRO A 344 5.34 0.83 -25.19
CA PRO A 344 6.03 1.74 -24.29
C PRO A 344 7.17 1.04 -23.55
N SER A 345 8.38 1.60 -23.61
CA SER A 345 9.56 1.06 -22.92
C SER A 345 9.35 0.93 -21.40
N GLN A 346 10.02 -0.05 -20.77
CA GLN A 346 9.93 -0.36 -19.33
C GLN A 346 8.51 -0.64 -18.83
N SER A 347 7.72 -1.37 -19.63
CA SER A 347 6.31 -1.67 -19.30
C SER A 347 6.01 -3.16 -19.17
N PRO A 348 6.69 -3.92 -18.30
CA PRO A 348 6.42 -5.34 -18.13
C PRO A 348 5.01 -5.63 -17.58
N ASP A 349 4.41 -4.71 -16.83
CA ASP A 349 3.02 -4.86 -16.37
C ASP A 349 1.99 -4.84 -17.49
N LEU A 350 2.30 -4.15 -18.58
CA LEU A 350 1.45 -4.14 -19.76
C LEU A 350 1.60 -5.42 -20.56
N ASN A 351 2.69 -6.19 -20.43
CA ASN A 351 2.86 -7.44 -21.16
C ASN A 351 2.22 -8.62 -20.37
N PRO A 352 1.13 -9.22 -20.84
CA PRO A 352 0.46 -10.31 -20.12
C PRO A 352 1.32 -11.58 -19.98
N ILE A 353 2.33 -11.76 -20.83
CA ILE A 353 3.20 -12.95 -20.78
C ILE A 353 4.00 -13.03 -19.47
N GLU A 354 4.22 -11.90 -18.80
CA GLU A 354 4.86 -11.83 -17.48
C GLU A 354 4.03 -12.57 -16.42
N ASN A 355 2.70 -12.60 -16.57
CA ASN A 355 1.83 -13.43 -15.74
C ASN A 355 2.01 -14.92 -16.03
N LEU A 356 2.21 -15.30 -17.29
CA LEU A 356 2.50 -16.69 -17.68
C LEU A 356 3.86 -17.11 -17.13
N TRP A 357 4.88 -16.26 -17.22
CA TRP A 357 6.20 -16.54 -16.65
C TRP A 357 6.16 -16.74 -15.14
N ARG A 358 5.38 -15.94 -14.42
CA ARG A 358 5.18 -16.14 -12.99
C ARG A 358 4.52 -17.48 -12.69
N GLU A 359 3.45 -17.81 -13.40
CA GLU A 359 2.74 -19.09 -13.24
C GLU A 359 3.67 -20.28 -13.55
N LEU A 360 4.40 -20.22 -14.67
CA LEU A 360 5.36 -21.24 -15.08
C LEU A 360 6.42 -21.47 -13.99
N LYS A 361 7.02 -20.39 -13.48
CA LYS A 361 8.04 -20.48 -12.42
C LYS A 361 7.48 -21.12 -11.14
N ILE A 362 6.22 -20.86 -10.79
CA ILE A 362 5.56 -21.49 -9.63
C ILE A 362 5.40 -22.99 -9.86
N ARG A 363 4.88 -23.41 -11.02
CA ARG A 363 4.65 -24.83 -11.34
C ARG A 363 5.97 -25.60 -11.47
N VAL A 364 6.97 -25.02 -12.12
CA VAL A 364 8.32 -25.60 -12.22
C VAL A 364 8.94 -25.76 -10.84
N ALA A 365 8.82 -24.76 -9.96
CA ALA A 365 9.34 -24.84 -8.59
C ALA A 365 8.67 -25.94 -7.75
N GLN A 366 7.37 -26.20 -7.97
CA GLN A 366 6.64 -27.28 -7.31
C GLN A 366 7.17 -28.67 -7.71
N ARG A 367 7.63 -28.84 -8.96
CA ARG A 367 8.16 -30.12 -9.46
C ARG A 367 9.64 -30.37 -9.13
N GLN A 368 10.34 -29.39 -8.56
CA GLN A 368 11.71 -29.51 -8.07
C GLN A 368 12.68 -30.20 -9.06
N PRO A 369 12.94 -29.58 -10.23
CA PRO A 369 13.88 -30.10 -11.23
C PRO A 369 15.28 -30.31 -10.64
N GLN A 370 15.92 -31.43 -10.98
CA GLN A 370 17.23 -31.81 -10.43
C GLN A 370 18.41 -31.45 -11.36
N ASN A 371 18.16 -31.26 -12.65
CA ASN A 371 19.17 -30.90 -13.65
C ASN A 371 18.56 -30.00 -14.75
N ILE A 372 19.42 -29.44 -15.60
CA ILE A 372 19.02 -28.48 -16.65
C ILE A 372 18.09 -29.13 -17.70
N THR A 373 18.33 -30.39 -18.06
CA THR A 373 17.50 -31.12 -19.04
C THR A 373 16.09 -31.34 -18.49
N ALA A 374 15.98 -31.85 -17.28
CA ALA A 374 14.70 -32.01 -16.59
C ALA A 374 13.99 -30.66 -16.39
N LEU A 375 14.73 -29.59 -16.11
CA LEU A 375 14.18 -28.24 -16.02
C LEU A 375 13.57 -27.79 -17.35
N GLU A 376 14.24 -28.04 -18.47
CA GLU A 376 13.74 -27.71 -19.81
C GLU A 376 12.47 -28.51 -20.15
N GLU A 377 12.49 -29.82 -19.95
CA GLU A 377 11.35 -30.71 -20.19
C GLU A 377 10.13 -30.31 -19.37
N ILE A 378 10.31 -30.09 -18.06
CA ILE A 378 9.24 -29.63 -17.17
C ILE A 378 8.70 -28.27 -17.62
N CYS A 379 9.56 -27.34 -18.07
CA CYS A 379 9.09 -26.06 -18.57
C CYS A 379 8.21 -26.23 -19.81
N MET A 380 8.58 -27.09 -20.75
CA MET A 380 7.79 -27.36 -21.96
C MET A 380 6.45 -28.03 -21.63
N GLU A 381 6.45 -29.03 -20.75
CA GLU A 381 5.24 -29.72 -20.29
C GLU A 381 4.27 -28.78 -19.58
N GLU A 382 4.77 -27.97 -18.64
CA GLU A 382 3.92 -27.05 -17.89
C GLU A 382 3.43 -25.88 -18.74
N TRP A 383 4.24 -25.41 -19.68
CA TRP A 383 3.85 -24.36 -20.63
C TRP A 383 2.66 -24.77 -21.50
N ALA A 384 2.66 -26.01 -22.00
CA ALA A 384 1.54 -26.54 -22.79
C ALA A 384 0.21 -26.58 -22.02
N LYS A 385 0.27 -26.67 -20.68
CA LYS A 385 -0.90 -26.68 -19.78
C LYS A 385 -1.37 -25.28 -19.38
N LEU A 386 -0.67 -24.22 -19.79
CA LEU A 386 -1.04 -22.84 -19.44
C LEU A 386 -2.16 -22.33 -20.35
N CYS A 387 -3.42 -22.41 -19.90
CA CYS A 387 -4.53 -21.71 -20.54
C CYS A 387 -5.15 -20.71 -19.57
N LYS A 388 -5.14 -19.41 -19.89
CA LYS A 388 -5.87 -18.38 -19.14
C LYS A 388 -6.32 -17.23 -20.04
N ASN A 389 -7.55 -16.75 -19.82
CA ASN A 389 -8.18 -15.55 -20.40
C ASN A 389 -7.51 -14.23 -19.92
N LEU A 390 -6.17 -14.17 -19.92
CA LEU A 390 -5.42 -12.99 -19.46
C LEU A 390 -5.58 -11.79 -20.39
N VAL A 391 -5.92 -12.06 -21.65
CA VAL A 391 -6.14 -11.04 -22.68
C VAL A 391 -7.55 -10.45 -22.59
N ALA A 392 -8.56 -11.23 -22.17
CA ALA A 392 -9.93 -10.73 -21.95
C ALA A 392 -10.00 -9.63 -20.87
N THR A 393 -9.01 -9.57 -19.98
CA THR A 393 -8.91 -8.52 -18.95
C THR A 393 -7.90 -7.42 -19.30
N TYR A 394 -7.45 -7.33 -20.55
CA TYR A 394 -6.39 -6.40 -20.95
C TYR A 394 -6.79 -4.92 -20.76
N ARG A 395 -8.05 -4.56 -21.07
CA ARG A 395 -8.60 -3.21 -20.86
C ARG A 395 -8.41 -2.71 -19.42
N LYS A 396 -8.47 -3.62 -18.43
CA LYS A 396 -8.25 -3.29 -17.01
C LYS A 396 -6.83 -2.80 -16.76
N ARG A 397 -5.83 -3.36 -17.45
CA ARG A 397 -4.43 -2.90 -17.35
C ARG A 397 -4.28 -1.49 -17.88
N LEU A 398 -4.90 -1.18 -19.01
CA LEU A 398 -4.85 0.17 -19.61
C LEU A 398 -5.55 1.20 -18.72
N THR A 399 -6.72 0.86 -18.21
CA THR A 399 -7.47 1.68 -17.24
C THR A 399 -6.61 1.96 -16.00
N SER A 400 -5.93 0.93 -15.48
CA SER A 400 -5.02 1.07 -14.35
C SER A 400 -3.85 2.01 -14.67
N VAL A 401 -3.26 1.94 -15.87
CA VAL A 401 -2.20 2.87 -16.28
C VAL A 401 -2.71 4.31 -16.34
N ILE A 402 -3.91 4.53 -16.86
CA ILE A 402 -4.53 5.87 -16.92
C ILE A 402 -4.82 6.40 -15.51
N ALA A 403 -5.47 5.59 -14.66
CA ALA A 403 -5.78 5.95 -13.28
C ALA A 403 -4.51 6.28 -12.47
N ASN A 404 -3.40 5.58 -12.76
CA ASN A 404 -2.11 5.80 -12.13
C ASN A 404 -1.23 6.85 -12.83
N LYS A 405 -1.77 7.62 -13.78
CA LYS A 405 -1.04 8.65 -14.54
C LYS A 405 0.25 8.13 -15.19
N GLY A 406 0.26 6.88 -15.65
CA GLY A 406 1.42 6.25 -16.28
C GLY A 406 2.43 5.63 -15.31
N LEU A 407 2.21 5.74 -14.00
CA LEU A 407 3.08 5.16 -12.98
C LEU A 407 2.79 3.66 -12.78
N TYR A 408 3.80 2.95 -12.28
CA TYR A 408 3.78 1.50 -12.08
C TYR A 408 3.34 1.15 -10.64
N LYS A 409 2.23 0.40 -10.50
CA LYS A 409 1.72 -0.09 -9.20
C LYS A 409 1.68 0.99 -8.12
N CYS A 410 0.84 2.01 -8.28
CA CYS A 410 0.58 2.98 -7.21
C CYS A 410 -0.25 2.30 -6.14
N GLY A 411 0.41 1.55 -5.25
CA GLY A 411 -0.23 0.79 -4.18
C GLY A 411 -1.10 1.68 -3.30
N VAL A 412 -2.35 1.86 -3.70
CA VAL A 412 -3.36 2.64 -2.99
C VAL A 412 -3.52 1.98 -1.62
N SER A 413 -3.15 2.71 -0.56
CA SER A 413 -3.37 2.30 0.82
C SER A 413 -4.79 2.69 1.27
N ASP A 414 -5.18 2.34 2.49
CA ASP A 414 -6.47 2.75 3.04
C ASP A 414 -6.58 4.28 3.14
N GLU A 415 -5.47 4.97 3.39
CA GLU A 415 -5.39 6.43 3.36
C GLU A 415 -5.55 6.99 1.94
N GLY A 416 -4.97 6.32 0.94
CA GLY A 416 -5.18 6.66 -0.47
C GLY A 416 -6.65 6.47 -0.90
N CYS A 417 -7.32 5.43 -0.38
CA CYS A 417 -8.75 5.23 -0.58
C CYS A 417 -9.58 6.34 0.07
N ALA A 418 -9.22 6.80 1.26
CA ALA A 418 -9.90 7.90 1.94
C ALA A 418 -9.76 9.23 1.19
N ALA A 419 -8.56 9.55 0.71
CA ALA A 419 -8.30 10.74 -0.09
C ALA A 419 -9.08 10.70 -1.42
N LEU A 420 -9.07 9.55 -2.09
CA LEU A 420 -9.83 9.33 -3.32
C LEU A 420 -11.35 9.46 -3.10
N THR A 421 -11.87 8.87 -2.01
CA THR A 421 -13.29 8.98 -1.62
C THR A 421 -13.70 10.42 -1.37
N SER A 422 -12.85 11.19 -0.66
CA SER A 422 -13.11 12.60 -0.38
C SER A 422 -13.12 13.44 -1.65
N ALA A 423 -12.20 13.17 -2.59
CA ALA A 423 -12.12 13.89 -3.86
C ALA A 423 -13.31 13.62 -4.79
N LEU A 424 -13.79 12.36 -4.85
CA LEU A 424 -14.94 11.98 -5.67
C LEU A 424 -16.26 12.56 -5.12
N ARG A 425 -16.37 12.73 -3.80
CA ARG A 425 -17.51 13.40 -3.16
C ARG A 425 -17.51 14.91 -3.36
N SER A 426 -16.34 15.54 -3.29
CA SER A 426 -16.22 17.00 -3.43
C SER A 426 -16.31 17.47 -4.87
N ASN A 427 -16.05 16.59 -5.84
CA ASN A 427 -16.17 16.90 -7.25
C ASN A 427 -16.76 15.70 -8.02
N PRO A 428 -18.10 15.56 -8.06
CA PRO A 428 -18.76 14.42 -8.69
C PRO A 428 -18.65 14.50 -10.22
N SER A 429 -17.51 14.03 -10.74
CA SER A 429 -17.27 13.88 -12.19
C SER A 429 -18.14 12.77 -12.83
N HIS A 430 -18.10 12.63 -14.16
CA HIS A 430 -18.75 11.52 -14.90
C HIS A 430 -18.09 10.14 -14.68
N LEU A 431 -17.04 10.04 -13.86
CA LEU A 431 -16.46 8.75 -13.53
C LEU A 431 -17.54 7.90 -12.82
N ARG A 432 -17.88 6.75 -13.39
CA ARG A 432 -18.86 5.80 -12.82
C ARG A 432 -18.25 4.42 -12.58
N ASP A 433 -17.09 4.15 -13.18
CA ASP A 433 -16.35 2.92 -13.03
C ASP A 433 -14.96 3.20 -12.44
N LEU A 434 -14.64 2.52 -11.33
CA LEU A 434 -13.38 2.66 -10.62
C LEU A 434 -12.70 1.29 -10.50
N ASP A 435 -11.62 1.10 -11.24
CA ASP A 435 -10.79 -0.11 -11.19
C ASP A 435 -9.53 0.13 -10.35
N LEU A 436 -9.46 -0.53 -9.19
CA LEU A 436 -8.30 -0.53 -8.30
C LEU A 436 -7.66 -1.92 -8.20
N SER A 437 -7.96 -2.81 -9.16
CA SER A 437 -7.33 -4.13 -9.23
C SER A 437 -5.81 -4.02 -9.20
N TRP A 438 -5.17 -5.00 -8.56
CA TRP A 438 -3.72 -5.04 -8.30
C TRP A 438 -3.20 -4.05 -7.24
N ASN A 439 -4.08 -3.31 -6.56
CA ASN A 439 -3.77 -2.65 -5.30
C ASN A 439 -4.03 -3.58 -4.12
N ASN A 440 -3.24 -3.44 -3.05
CA ASN A 440 -3.50 -4.14 -1.80
C ASN A 440 -4.39 -3.26 -0.91
N LEU A 441 -5.64 -3.09 -1.33
CA LEU A 441 -6.65 -2.35 -0.58
C LEU A 441 -6.91 -3.11 0.73
N GLY A 442 -6.70 -2.45 1.87
CA GLY A 442 -7.12 -3.00 3.16
C GLY A 442 -8.65 -2.97 3.26
N ASP A 443 -9.20 -3.72 4.22
CA ASP A 443 -10.66 -3.86 4.34
C ASP A 443 -11.35 -2.50 4.62
N SER A 444 -10.64 -1.57 5.26
CA SER A 444 -11.11 -0.20 5.50
C SER A 444 -11.15 0.65 4.23
N GLY A 445 -10.11 0.59 3.39
CA GLY A 445 -10.09 1.30 2.10
C GLY A 445 -11.20 0.82 1.16
N LYS A 446 -11.44 -0.50 1.12
CA LYS A 446 -12.54 -1.11 0.36
C LYS A 446 -13.91 -0.60 0.81
N LYS A 447 -14.13 -0.56 2.13
CA LYS A 447 -15.40 -0.12 2.72
C LYS A 447 -15.72 1.34 2.39
N LEU A 448 -14.70 2.21 2.40
CA LEU A 448 -14.86 3.62 2.04
C LEU A 448 -15.26 3.79 0.58
N LEU A 449 -14.62 3.03 -0.32
CA LEU A 449 -14.89 3.10 -1.74
C LEU A 449 -16.21 2.43 -2.14
N SER A 450 -16.62 1.36 -1.45
CA SER A 450 -17.92 0.72 -1.69
C SER A 450 -19.07 1.63 -1.26
N ALA A 451 -18.88 2.44 -0.22
CA ALA A 451 -19.90 3.39 0.24
C ALA A 451 -20.23 4.46 -0.82
N LEU A 452 -19.36 4.68 -1.81
CA LEU A 452 -19.63 5.56 -2.95
C LEU A 452 -20.65 4.99 -3.94
N LYS A 453 -21.05 3.72 -3.84
CA LYS A 453 -22.12 3.17 -4.69
C LYS A 453 -23.49 3.69 -4.26
N ASP A 454 -23.64 3.89 -2.96
CA ASP A 454 -24.89 4.25 -2.29
C ASP A 454 -24.90 5.72 -1.85
N ASP A 455 -23.92 6.52 -2.30
CA ASP A 455 -23.76 7.93 -1.91
C ASP A 455 -24.68 8.84 -2.75
N GLU A 456 -25.40 9.74 -2.07
CA GLU A 456 -26.38 10.63 -2.70
C GLU A 456 -25.74 11.64 -3.66
N HIS A 457 -24.48 12.01 -3.42
CA HIS A 457 -23.78 13.04 -4.19
C HIS A 457 -22.88 12.48 -5.30
N TYR A 458 -22.57 11.17 -5.26
CA TYR A 458 -21.79 10.49 -6.29
C TYR A 458 -22.16 9.01 -6.33
N LYS A 459 -22.75 8.54 -7.44
CA LYS A 459 -23.14 7.13 -7.60
C LYS A 459 -22.12 6.36 -8.43
N LEU A 460 -21.22 5.66 -7.75
CA LEU A 460 -20.30 4.73 -8.41
C LEU A 460 -21.06 3.49 -8.90
N GLN A 461 -21.01 3.20 -10.20
CA GLN A 461 -21.69 2.03 -10.78
C GLN A 461 -20.87 0.76 -10.59
N THR A 462 -19.57 0.80 -10.91
CA THR A 462 -18.69 -0.36 -10.81
C THR A 462 -17.45 -0.07 -9.97
N LEU A 463 -17.19 -0.90 -8.96
CA LEU A 463 -15.93 -0.93 -8.21
C LEU A 463 -15.27 -2.29 -8.41
N ILE A 464 -14.09 -2.33 -9.02
CA ILE A 464 -13.35 -3.57 -9.26
C ILE A 464 -12.15 -3.62 -8.31
N ASP A 465 -12.17 -4.62 -7.42
CA ASP A 465 -11.11 -4.93 -6.47
C ASP A 465 -10.92 -6.45 -6.43
N LEU A 466 -9.70 -6.93 -6.67
CA LEU A 466 -9.41 -8.35 -6.76
C LEU A 466 -9.33 -8.97 -5.34
N ARG A 467 -10.50 -9.33 -4.81
CA ARG A 467 -10.68 -10.43 -3.84
C ARG A 467 -11.87 -11.35 -4.16
N SER A 468 -12.53 -11.18 -5.31
CA SER A 468 -13.68 -12.00 -5.71
C SER A 468 -13.33 -13.15 -6.66
N LEU A 469 -12.12 -13.71 -6.54
CA LEU A 469 -11.74 -15.03 -7.06
C LEU A 469 -10.99 -15.79 -5.98
#